data_AF-A0A1D2QI69-F1
#
_entry.id   AF-A0A1D2QI69-F1
#
_cell.length_a   1.000
_cell.length_b   1.000
_cell.length_c   1.000
_cell.angle_alpha   90.00
_cell.angle_beta   90.00
_cell.angle_gamma   90.00
#
_symmetry.space_group_name_H-M   'P 1'
#
loop_
_entity.id
_entity.type
_entity.pdbx_description
1 polymer ?
#
loop_
_entity_poly.entity_id
_entity_poly.type
_entity_poly.pdbx_seq_one_letter_code
_entity_poly.pdbx_strand_id
1 'polypeptide(L)' 'MSGLSITLSERQYRRIDQLTKLLGVVLVAVGLELGGSTFAGIAFGALGVCIALLTVFMDYEQ' A
#
# COMPACT_ATOMS: atom_id res chain seq x y z
N MET A 1 22.70 1.10 11.84
CA MET A 1 21.42 1.52 11.25
C MET A 1 20.43 1.61 12.39
N SER A 2 20.21 2.81 12.93
CA SER A 2 19.32 3.00 14.07
C SER A 2 17.88 2.82 13.60
N GLY A 3 17.25 1.69 13.93
CA GLY A 3 15.85 1.43 13.60
C GLY A 3 14.97 2.44 14.32
N LEU A 4 14.24 3.25 13.56
CA LEU A 4 13.28 4.21 14.09
C LEU A 4 12.07 3.41 14.60
N SER A 5 12.05 3.08 15.91
CA SER A 5 10.90 2.42 16.52
C SER A 5 9.81 3.47 16.76
N ILE A 6 8.82 3.52 15.87
CA ILE A 6 7.66 4.42 15.99
C ILE A 6 6.54 3.63 16.67
N THR A 7 6.26 3.93 17.93
CA THR A 7 5.06 3.44 18.61
C THR A 7 3.84 4.22 18.13
N LEU A 8 3.01 3.60 17.29
CA LEU A 8 1.76 4.18 16.82
C LEU A 8 0.61 3.77 17.74
N SER A 9 -0.31 4.70 18.03
CA SER A 9 -1.59 4.31 18.63
C SER A 9 -2.42 3.49 17.63
N GLU A 10 -3.30 2.65 18.15
CA GLU A 10 -4.17 1.77 17.35
C GLU A 10 -5.02 2.55 16.32
N ARG A 11 -5.41 3.79 16.66
CA ARG A 11 -6.14 4.69 15.76
C ARG A 11 -5.26 5.21 14.62
N GLN A 12 -3.99 5.52 14.89
CA GLN A 12 -3.03 5.96 13.86
C GLN A 12 -2.68 4.81 12.92
N TYR A 13 -2.48 3.62 13.48
CA TYR A 13 -2.24 2.41 12.70
C TYR A 13 -3.38 2.13 11.72
N ARG A 14 -4.64 2.15 12.20
CA ARG A 14 -5.81 1.98 11.32
C ARG A 14 -5.92 3.02 10.21
N ARG A 15 -5.61 4.29 10.49
CA ARG A 15 -5.63 5.35 9.46
C ARG A 15 -4.55 5.12 8.41
N ILE A 16 -3.34 4.76 8.82
CA ILE A 16 -2.24 4.47 7.91
C ILE A 16 -2.57 3.25 7.05
N ASP A 17 -3.15 2.19 7.64
CA ASP A 17 -3.63 1.01 6.92
C ASP A 17 -4.66 1.38 5.84
N GLN A 18 -5.68 2.16 6.20
CA GLN A 18 -6.70 2.61 5.26
C GLN A 18 -6.14 3.47 4.13
N LEU A 19 -5.27 4.44 4.45
CA LEU A 19 -4.63 5.30 3.45
C LEU A 19 -3.76 4.51 2.48
N THR A 20 -3.00 3.54 3.00
CA THR A 20 -2.13 2.68 2.20
C THR A 20 -2.96 1.81 1.26
N LYS A 21 -4.07 1.24 1.73
CA LYS A 21 -5.00 0.47 0.89
C LYS A 21 -5.63 1.32 -0.22
N LEU A 22 -6.13 2.51 0.12
CA LEU A 22 -6.72 3.42 -0.86
C LEU A 22 -5.68 3.87 -1.90
N LEU A 23 -4.46 4.18 -1.47
CA LEU A 23 -3.38 4.56 -2.37
C LEU A 23 -3.02 3.41 -3.32
N GLY A 24 -2.96 2.18 -2.79
CA GLY A 24 -2.75 0.98 -3.61
C GLY A 24 -3.84 0.78 -4.67
N VAL A 25 -5.11 0.95 -4.31
CA VAL A 25 -6.25 0.85 -5.25
C VAL A 25 -6.19 1.95 -6.31
N VAL A 26 -5.89 3.20 -5.94
CA VAL A 26 -5.74 4.30 -6.89
C VAL A 26 -4.61 4.00 -7.87
N LEU A 27 -3.49 3.45 -7.40
CA LEU A 27 -2.36 3.13 -8.25
C LEU A 27 -2.68 2.00 -9.24
N VAL A 28 -3.47 1.00 -8.82
CA VAL A 28 -4.01 -0.02 -9.74
C VAL A 28 -4.91 0.61 -10.79
N ALA A 29 -5.83 1.50 -10.39
CA ALA A 29 -6.73 2.18 -11.33
C ALA A 29 -5.95 2.99 -12.37
N VAL A 30 -4.93 3.74 -11.94
CA VAL A 30 -4.02 4.47 -12.85
C VAL A 30 -3.30 3.52 -13.79
N GLY A 31 -2.82 2.36 -13.30
CA GLY A 31 -2.19 1.35 -14.14
C GLY A 31 -3.14 0.80 -15.22
N LEU A 32 -4.40 0.57 -14.87
CA LEU A 32 -5.42 0.13 -15.84
C LEU A 32 -5.74 1.21 -16.86
N GLU A 33 -5.80 2.47 -16.45
CA GLU A 33 -6.03 3.62 -17.32
C GLU A 33 -4.87 3.87 -18.30
N LEU A 34 -3.63 3.58 -17.89
CA LEU A 34 -2.45 3.55 -18.77
C LEU A 34 -2.42 2.34 -19.72
N GLY A 35 -3.35 1.38 -19.55
CA GLY A 35 -3.49 0.17 -20.36
C GLY A 35 -2.89 -1.05 -19.67
N GLY A 36 -3.76 -1.99 -19.25
CA GLY A 36 -3.38 -3.17 -18.46
C GLY A 36 -2.48 -4.20 -19.15
N SER A 37 -2.30 -4.11 -20.47
CA SER A 37 -1.35 -4.93 -21.23
C SER A 37 -0.02 -4.21 -21.51
N THR A 38 0.13 -2.96 -21.06
CA THR A 38 1.37 -2.19 -21.22
C THR A 38 2.30 -2.45 -20.05
N PHE A 39 3.61 -2.34 -20.27
CA PHE A 39 4.59 -2.46 -19.19
C PHE A 39 4.33 -1.46 -18.06
N ALA A 40 4.00 -0.21 -18.40
CA ALA A 40 3.66 0.83 -17.42
C ALA A 40 2.42 0.43 -16.60
N GLY A 41 1.34 0.01 -17.27
CA GLY A 41 0.11 -0.41 -16.58
C GLY A 41 0.32 -1.59 -15.64
N ILE A 42 1.11 -2.58 -16.06
CA ILE A 42 1.48 -3.73 -15.21
C ILE A 42 2.33 -3.27 -14.01
N ALA A 43 3.32 -2.40 -14.23
CA ALA A 43 4.17 -1.90 -13.16
C ALA A 43 3.38 -1.11 -12.11
N PHE A 44 2.49 -0.22 -12.53
CA PHE A 44 1.62 0.54 -11.64
C PHE A 44 0.62 -0.35 -10.90
N GLY A 45 0.03 -1.33 -11.60
CA GLY A 45 -0.85 -2.33 -10.99
C GLY A 45 -0.13 -3.15 -9.92
N ALA A 46 1.05 -3.69 -10.22
CA ALA A 46 1.83 -4.48 -9.28
C ALA A 46 2.25 -3.66 -8.06
N LEU A 47 2.74 -2.42 -8.26
CA LEU A 47 3.06 -1.52 -7.16
C LEU A 47 1.84 -1.20 -6.29
N GLY A 48 0.68 -0.99 -6.91
CA GLY A 48 -0.55 -0.70 -6.18
C GLY A 48 -0.98 -1.86 -5.30
N VAL A 49 -0.89 -3.09 -5.80
CA VAL A 49 -1.15 -4.32 -5.04
C VAL A 49 -0.15 -4.46 -3.89
N CYS A 50 1.15 -4.29 -4.15
CA CYS A 50 2.18 -4.37 -3.12
C CYS A 50 1.94 -3.36 -1.98
N ILE A 51 1.57 -2.12 -2.33
CA ILE A 51 1.26 -1.09 -1.34
C ILE A 51 0.00 -1.49 -0.55
N ALA A 52 -1.09 -1.88 -1.22
CA ALA A 52 -2.33 -2.27 -0.55
C ALA A 52 -2.17 -3.45 0.42
N LEU A 53 -1.24 -4.38 0.12
CA LEU A 53 -0.96 -5.57 0.92
C LEU A 53 0.16 -5.37 1.95
N LEU A 54 0.92 -4.28 1.88
CA LEU A 54 2.09 -4.05 2.72
C LEU A 54 1.73 -4.07 4.22
N THR A 55 0.52 -3.61 4.56
CA THR A 55 0.00 -3.60 5.94
C THR A 55 -0.60 -4.92 6.39
N VAL A 56 -0.87 -5.88 5.49
CA VAL A 56 -1.28 -7.25 5.87
C VAL A 56 -0.16 -7.98 6.62
N PHE A 57 1.10 -7.65 6.31
CA PHE A 57 2.27 -8.22 6.98
C PHE A 57 2.73 -7.41 8.20
N MET A 58 2.11 -6.27 8.47
CA MET A 58 2.35 -5.55 9.71
C MET A 58 1.47 -6.18 10.78
N ASP A 59 2.05 -7.14 11.50
CA ASP A 59 1.48 -7.66 12.73
C ASP A 59 1.33 -6.50 13.72
N TYR A 60 0.09 -6.16 14.04
CA TYR A 60 -0.22 -5.35 15.20
C TYR A 60 -0.39 -6.34 16.36
N GLU A 61 0.64 -6.45 17.19
CA GLU A 61 0.59 -7.24 18.43
C GLU A 61 -0.63 -6.75 19.24
N GLN A 62 -1.66 -7.59 19.36
CA GLN A 62 -2.84 -7.35 20.21
C GLN A 62 -2.51 -7.65 21.66
#